data_AF-A0AAQ3QLC0-F1
#
_entry.id   AF-A0AAQ3QLC0-F1
#
_cell.length_a   1.000
_cell.length_b   1.000
_cell.length_c   1.000
_cell.angle_alpha   90.00
_cell.angle_beta   90.00
_cell.angle_gamma   90.00
#
_symmetry.space_group_name_H-M   'P 1'
#
loop_
_entity.id
_entity.type
_entity.pdbx_description
1 polymer ?
#
loop_
_entity_poly.entity_id
_entity_poly.type
_entity_poly.pdbx_seq_one_letter_code
_entity_poly.pdbx_strand_id
1 'polypeptide(L)'
;MKYYTSLLLPAALALILVLGQLSAGVEAGELKQHFYKKICPDAEDIVRDFEKRSLWQVKTGRRDGRVSLATEALANIPAASSDFTTLAKEFADKGLGVKDLVVLSGH
;
A
#
# COMPACT_ATOMS: atom_id res chain seq x y z
N MET A 1 14.77 -34.15 56.09
CA MET A 1 14.36 -33.80 54.71
C MET A 1 12.84 -33.62 54.58
N LYS A 2 12.19 -32.81 55.45
CA LYS A 2 10.72 -32.60 55.41
C LYS A 2 10.30 -31.12 55.24
N TYR A 3 11.27 -30.22 55.14
CA TYR A 3 11.06 -28.76 55.06
C TYR A 3 11.19 -28.19 53.63
N TYR A 4 11.75 -28.98 52.71
CA TYR A 4 11.93 -28.62 51.30
C TYR A 4 10.60 -28.66 50.55
N THR A 5 9.76 -29.67 50.82
CA THR A 5 8.41 -29.81 50.23
C THR A 5 7.42 -28.76 50.74
N SER A 6 7.52 -28.32 51.99
CA SER A 6 6.65 -27.27 52.56
C SER A 6 7.00 -25.86 52.08
N LEU A 7 8.25 -25.62 51.63
CA LEU A 7 8.73 -24.32 51.16
C LEU A 7 8.66 -24.18 49.63
N LEU A 8 8.76 -25.28 48.89
CA LEU A 8 8.67 -25.28 47.43
C LEU A 8 7.26 -25.13 46.89
N LEU A 9 6.26 -25.72 47.55
CA LEU A 9 4.86 -25.64 47.13
C LEU A 9 4.34 -24.18 47.06
N PRO A 10 4.51 -23.34 48.11
CA PRO A 10 4.06 -21.94 48.05
C PRO A 10 4.90 -21.10 47.07
N ALA A 11 6.20 -21.40 46.93
CA ALA A 11 7.07 -20.69 45.98
C ALA A 11 6.69 -20.99 44.52
N ALA A 12 6.34 -22.24 44.20
CA ALA A 12 5.87 -22.62 42.87
C ALA A 12 4.50 -21.99 42.55
N LEU A 13 3.59 -21.93 43.52
CA LEU A 13 2.27 -21.32 43.35
C LEU A 13 2.37 -19.80 43.14
N ALA A 14 3.26 -19.14 43.87
CA ALA A 14 3.55 -17.71 43.71
C ALA A 14 4.16 -17.41 42.34
N LEU A 15 5.04 -18.27 41.82
CA LEU A 15 5.63 -18.11 40.49
C LEU A 15 4.58 -18.23 39.38
N ILE A 16 3.64 -19.18 39.51
CA ILE A 16 2.54 -19.37 38.53
C ILE A 16 1.59 -18.17 38.52
N LEU A 17 1.27 -17.60 39.70
CA LEU A 17 0.46 -16.39 39.81
C LEU A 17 1.13 -15.17 39.18
N VAL A 18 2.44 -15.00 39.39
CA VAL A 18 3.22 -13.88 38.82
C VAL A 18 3.35 -14.00 37.30
N LEU A 19 3.55 -15.21 36.77
CA LEU A 19 3.61 -15.45 35.33
C LEU A 19 2.25 -15.28 34.64
N GLY A 20 1.15 -15.57 35.32
CA GLY A 20 -0.21 -15.43 34.78
C GLY A 20 -0.62 -13.97 34.48
N GLN A 21 -0.08 -13.01 35.23
CA GLN A 21 -0.44 -11.59 35.08
C GLN A 21 0.24 -10.89 33.89
N LEU A 22 1.19 -11.55 33.21
CA LEU A 22 1.86 -10.97 32.04
C LEU A 22 1.01 -11.07 30.74
N SER A 23 -0.17 -11.66 30.81
CA SER A 23 -1.09 -11.81 29.67
C SER A 23 -2.28 -10.84 29.67
N ALA A 24 -2.29 -9.81 30.53
CA ALA A 24 -3.29 -8.75 30.45
C ALA A 24 -3.07 -7.96 29.15
N GLY A 25 -3.90 -8.31 28.16
CA GLY A 25 -3.77 -7.97 26.77
C GLY A 25 -3.63 -6.48 26.50
N VAL A 26 -2.72 -6.17 25.58
CA VAL A 26 -2.90 -5.02 24.69
C VAL A 26 -4.18 -5.33 23.89
N GLU A 27 -5.29 -4.68 24.25
CA GLU A 27 -6.53 -4.76 23.48
C GLU A 27 -6.34 -3.91 22.22
N ALA A 28 -5.61 -4.49 21.25
CA ALA A 28 -5.60 -3.98 19.89
C ALA A 28 -7.01 -4.23 19.35
N GLY A 29 -7.75 -3.15 19.08
CA GLY A 29 -9.09 -3.24 18.52
C GLY A 29 -9.08 -4.13 17.27
N GLU A 30 -9.85 -5.22 17.30
CA GLU A 30 -9.94 -6.16 16.20
C GLU A 30 -10.63 -5.48 15.00
N LEU A 31 -10.03 -5.59 13.82
CA LEU A 31 -10.63 -5.07 12.58
C LEU A 31 -11.92 -5.84 12.28
N LYS A 32 -13.07 -5.16 12.35
CA LYS A 32 -14.36 -5.76 12.02
C LYS A 32 -14.56 -5.80 10.50
N GLN A 33 -14.77 -7.00 9.96
CA GLN A 33 -15.29 -7.17 8.61
C GLN A 33 -16.68 -6.52 8.49
N HIS A 34 -16.96 -5.92 7.33
CA HIS A 34 -18.18 -5.20 6.97
C HIS A 34 -18.42 -3.88 7.70
N PHE A 35 -17.39 -3.26 8.28
CA PHE A 35 -17.52 -2.00 9.00
C PHE A 35 -18.12 -0.88 8.13
N TYR A 36 -17.72 -0.80 6.86
CA TYR A 36 -18.19 0.22 5.92
C TYR A 36 -19.41 -0.19 5.10
N LYS A 37 -19.93 -1.42 5.24
CA LYS A 37 -20.95 -1.99 4.35
C LYS A 37 -22.23 -1.16 4.21
N LYS A 38 -22.61 -0.41 5.25
CA LYS A 38 -23.81 0.46 5.23
C LYS A 38 -23.62 1.76 4.44
N ILE A 39 -22.38 2.19 4.23
CA ILE A 39 -22.03 3.47 3.61
C ILE A 39 -21.37 3.22 2.25
N CYS A 40 -20.43 2.29 2.19
CA CYS A 40 -19.71 1.87 0.99
C CYS A 40 -19.64 0.34 0.96
N PRO A 41 -20.61 -0.33 0.30
CA PRO A 41 -20.69 -1.80 0.28
C PRO A 41 -19.46 -2.44 -0.38
N ASP A 42 -18.84 -1.75 -1.32
CA ASP A 42 -17.72 -2.27 -2.12
C ASP A 42 -16.34 -1.94 -1.53
N ALA A 43 -16.27 -1.19 -0.43
CA ALA A 43 -14.98 -0.72 0.12
C ALA A 43 -14.00 -1.87 0.39
N GLU A 44 -14.49 -2.96 0.98
CA GLU A 44 -13.68 -4.13 1.31
C GLU A 44 -13.27 -4.92 0.07
N ASP A 45 -14.14 -4.96 -0.94
CA ASP A 45 -13.89 -5.62 -2.21
C ASP A 45 -12.85 -4.86 -3.02
N ILE A 46 -12.94 -3.53 -3.03
CA ILE A 46 -11.97 -2.63 -3.67
C ILE A 46 -10.59 -2.77 -3.02
N VAL A 47 -10.50 -2.73 -1.69
CA VAL A 47 -9.20 -2.87 -0.98
C VAL A 47 -8.58 -4.24 -1.25
N ARG A 48 -9.38 -5.30 -1.18
CA ARG A 48 -8.92 -6.67 -1.49
C ARG A 48 -8.49 -6.82 -2.94
N ASP A 49 -9.13 -6.12 -3.85
CA ASP A 49 -8.75 -6.11 -5.25
C ASP A 49 -7.44 -5.35 -5.47
N PHE A 50 -7.24 -4.19 -4.84
CA PHE A 50 -5.97 -3.46 -4.87
C PHE A 50 -4.81 -4.25 -4.27
N GLU A 51 -5.06 -5.06 -3.23
CA GLU A 51 -4.06 -5.95 -2.65
C GLU A 51 -3.61 -7.04 -3.64
N LYS A 52 -4.51 -7.47 -4.53
CA LYS A 52 -4.20 -8.46 -5.58
C LYS A 52 -3.56 -7.86 -6.83
N ARG A 53 -3.67 -6.55 -7.04
CA ARG A 53 -3.05 -5.87 -8.18
C ARG A 53 -1.55 -5.70 -7.94
N SER A 54 -0.77 -5.82 -9.01
CA SER A 54 0.64 -5.43 -8.97
C SER A 54 0.73 -3.92 -8.77
N LEU A 55 1.10 -3.50 -7.56
CA LEU A 55 1.34 -2.09 -7.25
C LEU A 55 2.75 -1.70 -7.69
N TRP A 56 2.84 -0.59 -8.42
CA TRP A 56 4.12 0.00 -8.78
C TRP A 56 4.74 0.71 -7.58
N GLN A 57 6.03 0.45 -7.31
CA GLN A 57 6.74 1.18 -6.26
C GLN A 57 6.91 2.65 -6.66
N VAL A 58 6.34 3.56 -5.87
CA VAL A 58 6.41 5.01 -6.14
C VAL A 58 7.64 5.61 -5.47
N LYS A 59 8.62 6.04 -6.28
CA LYS A 59 9.76 6.81 -5.77
C LYS A 59 9.31 8.23 -5.41
N THR A 60 9.69 8.71 -4.23
CA THR A 60 9.35 10.05 -3.73
C THR A 60 10.47 11.06 -4.00
N GLY A 61 10.20 12.35 -3.80
CA GLY A 61 11.22 13.41 -3.88
C GLY A 61 11.27 14.22 -5.18
N ARG A 62 10.24 14.16 -6.03
CA ARG A 62 10.13 15.04 -7.21
C ARG A 62 9.98 16.49 -6.76
N ARG A 63 10.89 17.37 -7.20
CA ARG A 63 10.79 18.82 -6.96
C ARG A 63 9.76 19.44 -7.91
N ASP A 64 8.96 20.37 -7.41
CA ASP A 64 7.99 21.09 -8.22
C ASP A 64 8.62 22.18 -9.07
N GLY A 65 8.06 22.36 -10.26
CA GLY A 65 8.42 23.45 -11.16
C GLY A 65 7.97 24.78 -10.56
N ARG A 66 8.76 25.84 -10.77
CA ARG A 66 8.44 27.19 -10.27
C ARG A 66 7.56 28.01 -11.20
N VAL A 67 7.40 27.57 -12.45
CA VAL A 67 6.68 28.29 -13.51
C VAL A 67 5.87 27.28 -14.32
N SER A 68 4.64 27.65 -14.64
CA SER A 68 3.74 26.89 -15.50
C SER A 68 3.48 27.70 -16.78
N LEU A 69 3.79 27.13 -17.95
CA LEU A 69 3.59 27.75 -19.26
C LEU A 69 2.72 26.86 -20.13
N ALA A 70 1.61 27.39 -20.65
CA ALA A 70 0.70 26.63 -21.51
C ALA A 70 1.35 26.18 -22.83
N THR A 71 2.32 26.96 -23.33
CA THR A 71 3.09 26.65 -24.55
C THR A 71 3.86 25.34 -24.44
N GLU A 72 4.35 25.00 -23.24
CA GLU A 72 5.07 23.75 -23.00
C GLU A 72 4.16 22.53 -23.17
N ALA A 73 2.89 22.64 -22.74
CA ALA A 73 1.91 21.57 -22.91
C ALA A 73 1.57 21.34 -24.39
N LEU A 74 1.33 22.43 -25.14
CA LEU A 74 1.03 22.36 -26.57
C LEU A 74 2.19 21.77 -27.39
N ALA A 75 3.43 21.95 -26.94
CA ALA A 75 4.62 21.44 -27.61
C ALA A 75 4.98 19.99 -27.24
N ASN A 76 4.51 19.47 -26.10
CA ASN A 76 4.95 18.18 -25.56
C ASN A 76 3.84 17.13 -25.42
N ILE A 77 2.58 17.50 -25.62
CA ILE A 77 1.44 16.58 -25.55
C ILE A 77 0.96 16.30 -26.99
N PRO A 78 0.93 15.03 -27.43
CA PRO A 78 0.39 14.68 -28.74
C PRO A 78 -1.06 15.13 -28.90
N ALA A 79 -1.42 15.58 -30.09
CA ALA A 79 -2.82 15.79 -30.43
C ALA A 79 -3.56 14.45 -30.45
N ALA A 80 -4.84 14.46 -30.06
CA ALA A 80 -5.70 13.28 -30.11
C ALA A 80 -5.89 12.72 -31.54
N SER A 81 -5.62 13.53 -32.57
CA SER A 81 -5.68 13.17 -33.99
C SER A 81 -4.31 12.94 -34.62
N SER A 82 -3.22 12.84 -33.83
CA SER A 82 -1.88 12.59 -34.37
C SER A 82 -1.77 11.20 -34.99
N ASP A 83 -1.12 11.11 -36.15
CA ASP A 83 -0.84 9.83 -36.82
C ASP A 83 0.22 9.01 -36.06
N PHE A 84 0.21 7.69 -36.29
CA PHE A 84 1.12 6.76 -35.63
C PHE A 84 2.60 7.14 -35.78
N THR A 85 3.04 7.60 -36.96
CA THR A 85 4.44 8.00 -37.21
C THR A 85 4.87 9.18 -36.34
N THR A 86 3.96 10.12 -36.11
CA THR A 86 4.20 11.30 -35.26
C THR A 86 4.28 10.87 -33.80
N LEU A 87 3.32 10.07 -33.34
CA LEU A 87 3.31 9.51 -31.97
C LEU A 87 4.57 8.68 -31.67
N ALA A 88 4.99 7.81 -32.60
CA ALA A 88 6.18 6.99 -32.44
C ALA A 88 7.45 7.85 -32.29
N LYS A 89 7.53 8.96 -33.03
CA LYS A 89 8.65 9.90 -32.92
C LYS A 89 8.61 10.65 -31.58
N GLU A 90 7.47 11.21 -31.19
CA GLU A 90 7.34 11.96 -29.93
C GLU A 90 7.64 11.09 -28.70
N PHE A 91 7.20 9.84 -28.71
CA PHE A 91 7.55 8.88 -27.65
C PHE A 91 9.04 8.55 -27.65
N ALA A 92 9.65 8.36 -28.83
CA ALA A 92 11.10 8.15 -28.95
C ALA A 92 11.91 9.35 -28.41
N ASP A 93 11.42 10.58 -28.61
CA ASP A 93 12.03 11.80 -28.05
C ASP A 93 11.96 11.82 -26.50
N LYS A 94 11.03 11.07 -25.89
CA LYS A 94 10.96 10.83 -24.43
C LYS A 94 11.69 9.57 -23.97
N GLY A 95 12.39 8.89 -24.88
CA GLY A 95 13.08 7.63 -24.59
C GLY A 95 12.14 6.43 -24.44
N LEU A 96 10.91 6.53 -24.95
CA LEU A 96 9.90 5.47 -24.91
C LEU A 96 9.80 4.79 -26.29
N GLY A 97 9.66 3.48 -26.29
CA GLY A 97 9.53 2.69 -27.51
C GLY A 97 8.10 2.55 -28.02
N VAL A 98 7.94 1.92 -29.19
CA VAL A 98 6.61 1.59 -29.75
C VAL A 98 5.80 0.67 -28.83
N LYS A 99 6.48 -0.22 -28.09
CA LYS A 99 5.80 -1.07 -27.09
C LYS A 99 5.20 -0.23 -25.97
N ASP A 100 5.96 0.76 -25.48
CA ASP A 100 5.50 1.67 -24.43
C ASP A 100 4.38 2.57 -24.92
N LEU A 101 4.45 3.04 -26.18
CA LEU A 101 3.36 3.76 -26.83
C LEU A 101 2.06 2.95 -26.76
N VAL A 102 2.08 1.69 -27.19
CA VAL A 102 0.89 0.82 -27.19
C VAL A 102 0.40 0.59 -25.75
N VAL A 103 1.28 0.22 -24.83
CA VAL A 103 0.92 -0.09 -23.43
C VAL A 103 0.36 1.16 -22.71
N LEU A 104 0.93 2.33 -22.93
CA LEU A 104 0.51 3.58 -22.28
C LEU A 104 -0.71 4.22 -22.95
N SER A 105 -0.99 3.88 -24.21
CA SER A 105 -2.22 4.28 -24.91
C SER A 105 -3.39 3.32 -24.66
N GLY A 106 -3.10 2.11 -24.18
CA GLY A 106 -4.09 1.10 -23.86
C GLY A 106 -4.88 1.47 -22.62
N HIS A 107 -6.19 1.53 -22.77
CA HIS A 107 -7.16 1.55 -21.67
C HIS A 107 -7.72 0.14 -21.47
#